data_AF-A0A4R4S1R8-F1
#
_entry.id   AF-A0A4R4S1R8-F1
#
_cell.length_a   1.000
_cell.length_b   1.000
_cell.length_c   1.000
_cell.angle_alpha   90.00
_cell.angle_beta   90.00
_cell.angle_gamma   90.00
#
_symmetry.space_group_name_H-M   'P 1'
#
loop_
_entity.id
_entity.type
_entity.pdbx_description
1 polymer ?
#
loop_
_entity_poly.entity_id
_entity_poly.type
_entity_poly.pdbx_seq_one_letter_code
_entity_poly.pdbx_strand_id
1 'polypeptide(L)'
;MTKTPKKPRGNPRHYALAREAGDEPEQALKVLRISRVDIPSYAVVRAVSDSQREALEVLDALSLLGASVHAYAQVRKVSDSRAEALEVLKTLRERDFRFIEWTAVRETSGSSQGALVVLEQLDERHERTLVRWRYALVRAATGSYQEAIDLLAELDALDVRPTYFTKAWRQCGAVDEAMTLLEALRERGVDLAEYFRLREVGDPHDEAVKLLETLSEHGIDINDYLWLRTIGDSRAEALEVLKELRGRGIAVADYAFVRMAGDSSAKALGILEMLREREISVGDYSAVRGVSNRRQNVPGVLETLRKYGISIGDFVVVRGVTGSYREALRVLEELRERGIPAERYGYIRRSADDSHDEALVTMEVLRGPVLDGAYVRLRKVGDSPAKAREALAELA
;
A
#
# COMPACT_ATOMS: atom_id res chain seq x y z
N MET A 1 35.40 36.60 42.41
CA MET A 1 34.81 35.36 41.88
C MET A 1 33.45 35.67 41.26
N THR A 2 33.40 35.95 39.95
CA THR A 2 32.15 36.15 39.20
C THR A 2 31.58 34.79 38.83
N LYS A 3 30.38 34.45 39.35
CA LYS A 3 29.70 33.19 39.04
C LYS A 3 29.27 33.18 37.57
N THR A 4 29.77 32.22 36.80
CA THR A 4 29.36 31.98 35.42
C THR A 4 27.87 31.63 35.39
N PRO A 5 27.04 32.28 34.57
CA PRO A 5 25.62 31.99 34.52
C PRO A 5 25.38 30.55 34.06
N LYS A 6 24.53 29.81 34.79
CA LYS A 6 24.14 28.44 34.44
C LYS A 6 23.49 28.44 33.05
N LYS A 7 24.02 27.63 32.13
CA LYS A 7 23.43 27.41 30.80
C LYS A 7 21.97 26.92 30.95
N PRO A 8 21.01 27.49 30.21
CA PRO A 8 19.62 27.02 30.24
C PRO A 8 19.54 25.58 29.72
N ARG A 9 18.84 24.71 30.47
CA ARG A 9 18.57 23.32 30.09
C ARG A 9 17.49 23.28 29.00
N GLY A 10 17.89 23.40 27.73
CA GLY A 10 17.02 23.14 26.58
C GLY A 10 17.47 21.88 25.83
N ASN A 11 16.55 21.24 25.09
CA ASN A 11 16.86 20.08 24.26
C ASN A 11 17.94 20.45 23.21
N PRO A 12 19.11 19.79 23.17
CA PRO A 12 20.18 20.09 22.23
C PRO A 12 19.76 20.08 20.75
N ARG A 13 18.77 19.26 20.38
CA ARG A 13 18.23 19.23 19.01
C ARG A 13 17.56 20.55 18.59
N HIS A 14 16.95 21.26 19.54
CA HIS A 14 16.30 22.53 19.26
C HIS A 14 17.31 23.65 18.98
N TYR A 15 18.49 23.59 19.61
CA TYR A 15 19.58 24.53 19.33
C TYR A 15 20.22 24.28 17.96
N ALA A 16 20.29 23.02 17.51
CA ALA A 16 20.79 22.67 16.19
C ALA A 16 19.89 23.22 15.08
N LEU A 17 18.56 23.01 15.17
CA LEU A 17 17.59 23.50 14.18
C LEU A 17 17.55 25.03 14.08
N ALA A 18 17.63 25.75 15.21
CA ALA A 18 17.67 27.22 15.20
C ALA A 18 18.97 27.77 14.58
N ARG A 19 20.09 27.06 14.76
CA ARG A 19 21.39 27.41 14.19
C ARG A 19 21.45 27.09 12.69
N GLU A 20 20.83 26.00 12.25
CA GLU A 20 20.65 25.66 10.84
C GLU A 20 19.79 26.69 10.08
N ALA A 21 18.87 27.36 10.78
CA ALA A 21 18.07 28.46 10.24
C ALA A 21 18.81 29.81 10.16
N GLY A 22 20.10 29.87 10.56
CA GLY A 22 20.97 31.04 10.39
C GLY A 22 20.91 32.10 11.50
N ASP A 23 20.29 31.81 12.64
CA ASP A 23 20.16 32.77 13.74
C ASP A 23 21.34 32.70 14.73
N GLU A 24 21.74 33.86 15.28
CA GLU A 24 22.70 33.95 16.39
C GLU A 24 22.18 33.18 17.63
N PRO A 25 23.01 32.38 18.34
CA PRO A 25 22.56 31.55 19.46
C PRO A 25 21.82 32.29 20.58
N GLU A 26 22.17 33.56 20.82
CA GLU A 26 21.52 34.42 21.81
C GLU A 26 20.12 34.88 21.38
N GLN A 27 19.89 34.98 20.08
CA GLN A 27 18.60 35.32 19.48
C GLN A 27 17.66 34.12 19.46
N ALA A 28 18.16 32.90 19.19
CA ALA A 28 17.41 31.66 19.34
C ALA A 28 16.90 31.47 20.79
N LEU A 29 17.71 31.86 21.78
CA LEU A 29 17.33 31.85 23.20
C LEU A 29 16.21 32.84 23.55
N LYS A 30 16.07 33.96 22.81
CA LYS A 30 14.94 34.88 22.98
C LYS A 30 13.63 34.29 22.44
N VAL A 31 13.68 33.57 21.31
CA VAL A 31 12.52 32.84 20.77
C VAL A 31 12.06 31.75 21.73
N LEU A 32 13.00 31.00 22.31
CA LEU A 32 12.71 29.96 23.32
C LEU A 32 12.09 30.51 24.63
N ARG A 33 12.21 31.82 24.90
CA ARG A 33 11.59 32.47 26.06
C ARG A 33 10.17 32.96 25.78
N ILE A 34 9.75 33.02 24.52
CA ILE A 34 8.35 33.27 24.16
C ILE A 34 7.63 31.93 24.39
N SER A 35 7.01 31.78 25.57
CA SER A 35 6.45 30.53 26.10
C SER A 35 5.33 29.89 25.28
N ARG A 36 5.04 30.41 24.09
CA ARG A 36 3.91 30.03 23.23
C ARG A 36 4.30 29.58 21.83
N VAL A 37 5.58 29.66 21.45
CA VAL A 37 6.04 29.29 20.10
C VAL A 37 6.71 27.92 20.15
N ASP A 38 6.15 26.94 19.45
CA ASP A 38 6.83 25.66 19.26
C ASP A 38 7.97 25.81 18.23
N ILE A 39 9.10 25.19 18.54
CA ILE A 39 10.35 25.35 17.79
C ILE A 39 10.24 24.81 16.35
N PRO A 40 9.56 23.67 16.10
CA PRO A 40 9.30 23.22 14.73
C PRO A 40 8.53 24.26 13.90
N SER A 41 7.47 24.86 14.43
CA SER A 41 6.71 25.91 13.75
C SER A 41 7.56 27.14 13.45
N TYR A 42 8.38 27.59 14.41
CA TYR A 42 9.31 28.69 14.19
C TYR A 42 10.29 28.37 13.06
N ALA A 43 10.88 27.17 13.04
CA ALA A 43 11.83 26.78 11.99
C ALA A 43 11.19 26.80 10.59
N VAL A 44 9.93 26.33 10.46
CA VAL A 44 9.18 26.36 9.19
C VAL A 44 8.94 27.79 8.70
N VAL A 45 8.49 28.69 9.57
CA VAL A 45 8.22 30.09 9.21
C VAL A 45 9.53 30.84 8.94
N ARG A 46 10.56 30.60 9.75
CA ARG A 46 11.88 31.25 9.62
C ARG A 46 12.54 30.93 8.28
N ALA A 47 12.38 29.71 7.77
CA ALA A 47 12.93 29.28 6.49
C ALA A 47 12.36 30.03 5.27
N VAL A 48 11.24 30.74 5.43
CA VAL A 48 10.59 31.52 4.36
C VAL A 48 10.42 33.01 4.72
N SER A 49 11.09 33.48 5.78
CA SER A 49 11.06 34.87 6.24
C SER A 49 12.42 35.53 6.04
N ASP A 50 12.43 36.83 5.73
CA ASP A 50 13.66 37.59 5.47
C ASP A 50 14.42 37.88 6.77
N SER A 51 13.72 37.89 7.90
CA SER A 51 14.31 38.11 9.22
C SER A 51 13.64 37.32 10.34
N GLN A 52 14.33 37.19 11.48
CA GLN A 52 13.76 36.65 12.71
C GLN A 52 12.55 37.46 13.19
N ARG A 53 12.65 38.80 13.16
CA ARG A 53 11.56 39.68 13.61
C ARG A 53 10.30 39.41 12.80
N GLU A 54 10.45 39.31 11.48
CA GLU A 54 9.36 38.95 10.59
C GLU A 54 8.76 37.59 10.94
N ALA A 55 9.59 36.57 11.17
CA ALA A 55 9.11 35.23 11.51
C ALA A 55 8.26 35.22 12.79
N LEU A 56 8.64 36.01 13.80
CA LEU A 56 7.86 36.16 15.03
C LEU A 56 6.54 36.91 14.78
N GLU A 57 6.58 38.02 14.04
CA GLU A 57 5.37 38.77 13.65
C GLU A 57 4.39 37.88 12.86
N VAL A 58 4.90 37.01 11.99
CA VAL A 58 4.10 36.04 11.23
C VAL A 58 3.48 34.99 12.15
N LEU A 59 4.23 34.42 13.10
CA LEU A 59 3.68 33.42 14.02
C LEU A 59 2.52 33.99 14.85
N ASP A 60 2.65 35.23 15.33
CA ASP A 60 1.55 35.92 16.01
C ASP A 60 0.34 36.11 15.09
N ALA A 61 0.57 36.54 13.85
CA ALA A 61 -0.49 36.68 12.85
C ALA A 61 -1.17 35.34 12.53
N LEU A 62 -0.42 34.24 12.35
CA LEU A 62 -0.96 32.91 12.08
C LEU A 62 -1.77 32.36 13.26
N SER A 63 -1.36 32.65 14.49
CA SER A 63 -2.10 32.31 15.70
C SER A 63 -3.47 33.00 15.73
N LEU A 64 -3.52 34.30 15.44
CA LEU A 64 -4.78 35.05 15.32
C LEU A 64 -5.65 34.53 14.16
N LEU A 65 -5.01 34.22 13.03
CA LEU A 65 -5.65 33.64 11.86
C LEU A 65 -6.00 32.16 12.03
N GLY A 66 -5.63 31.48 13.13
CA GLY A 66 -5.85 30.04 13.26
C GLY A 66 -5.31 29.22 12.06
N ALA A 67 -4.27 29.72 11.40
CA ALA A 67 -3.73 29.16 10.18
C ALA A 67 -2.49 28.30 10.46
N SER A 68 -2.29 27.24 9.67
CA SER A 68 -1.12 26.37 9.79
C SER A 68 0.15 27.04 9.29
N VAL A 69 1.25 26.92 10.03
CA VAL A 69 2.59 27.35 9.61
C VAL A 69 3.06 26.69 8.31
N HIS A 70 2.61 25.47 8.02
CA HIS A 70 2.92 24.79 6.77
C HIS A 70 2.15 25.39 5.59
N ALA A 71 0.88 25.77 5.81
CA ALA A 71 0.10 26.49 4.79
C ALA A 71 0.77 27.83 4.47
N TYR A 72 1.15 28.61 5.49
CA TYR A 72 1.92 29.84 5.30
C TYR A 72 3.20 29.63 4.52
N ALA A 73 4.03 28.66 4.89
CA ALA A 73 5.28 28.42 4.20
C ALA A 73 5.09 28.10 2.72
N GLN A 74 4.03 27.38 2.36
CA GLN A 74 3.72 27.09 0.97
C GLN A 74 3.15 28.29 0.21
N VAL A 75 2.25 29.08 0.82
CA VAL A 75 1.75 30.34 0.21
C VAL A 75 2.89 31.34 0.03
N ARG A 76 3.77 31.47 1.03
CA ARG A 76 4.87 32.45 1.04
C ARG A 76 5.89 32.19 -0.06
N LYS A 77 6.21 30.93 -0.37
CA LYS A 77 7.12 30.55 -1.48
C LYS A 77 6.70 31.11 -2.83
N VAL A 78 5.45 31.53 -2.94
CA VAL A 78 4.82 31.81 -4.22
C VAL A 78 4.02 33.11 -4.21
N SER A 79 4.17 33.88 -3.14
CA SER A 79 3.66 35.24 -3.00
C SER A 79 4.84 36.20 -3.10
N ASP A 80 4.62 37.37 -3.68
CA ASP A 80 5.66 38.40 -3.83
C ASP A 80 6.03 39.02 -2.48
N SER A 81 5.09 39.00 -1.52
CA SER A 81 5.31 39.58 -0.19
C SER A 81 4.68 38.76 0.94
N ARG A 82 5.16 39.02 2.16
CA ARG A 82 4.54 38.53 3.40
C ARG A 82 3.07 38.97 3.52
N ALA A 83 2.78 40.24 3.18
CA ALA A 83 1.45 40.82 3.31
C ALA A 83 0.45 40.09 2.40
N GLU A 84 0.85 39.83 1.16
CA GLU A 84 0.05 39.01 0.23
C GLU A 84 -0.20 37.60 0.78
N ALA A 85 0.84 36.93 1.27
CA ALA A 85 0.69 35.57 1.80
C ALA A 85 -0.29 35.50 3.00
N LEU A 86 -0.24 36.48 3.89
CA LEU A 86 -1.18 36.58 5.01
C LEU A 86 -2.61 36.91 4.55
N GLU A 87 -2.76 37.79 3.56
CA GLU A 87 -4.08 38.14 3.02
C GLU A 87 -4.74 36.96 2.29
N VAL A 88 -3.95 36.15 1.57
CA VAL A 88 -4.43 34.90 0.97
C VAL A 88 -4.95 33.96 2.07
N LEU A 89 -4.16 33.66 3.11
CA LEU A 89 -4.59 32.76 4.19
C LEU A 89 -5.83 33.27 4.93
N LYS A 90 -5.89 34.59 5.17
CA LYS A 90 -7.06 35.24 5.77
C LYS A 90 -8.29 35.04 4.88
N THR A 91 -8.18 35.30 3.59
CA THR A 91 -9.27 35.10 2.62
C THR A 91 -9.72 33.64 2.57
N LEU A 92 -8.78 32.69 2.57
CA LEU A 92 -9.10 31.26 2.61
C LEU A 92 -9.92 30.91 3.84
N ARG A 93 -9.57 31.45 5.00
CA ARG A 93 -10.33 31.22 6.24
C ARG A 93 -11.70 31.89 6.23
N GLU A 94 -11.77 33.16 5.82
CA GLU A 94 -13.02 33.93 5.81
C GLU A 94 -14.06 33.33 4.87
N ARG A 95 -13.62 32.73 3.76
CA ARG A 95 -14.48 32.10 2.75
C ARG A 95 -14.65 30.58 2.92
N ASP A 96 -14.13 30.01 4.01
CA ASP A 96 -14.10 28.57 4.27
C ASP A 96 -13.53 27.76 3.08
N PHE A 97 -12.49 28.29 2.45
CA PHE A 97 -11.70 27.58 1.44
C PHE A 97 -10.59 26.77 2.12
N ARG A 98 -10.45 25.51 1.72
CA ARG A 98 -9.36 24.69 2.22
C ARG A 98 -8.07 25.06 1.52
N PHE A 99 -6.97 25.07 2.28
CA PHE A 99 -5.64 25.30 1.73
C PHE A 99 -5.31 24.40 0.52
N ILE A 100 -5.75 23.13 0.56
CA ILE A 100 -5.51 22.18 -0.54
C ILE A 100 -6.31 22.51 -1.82
N GLU A 101 -7.47 23.15 -1.69
CA GLU A 101 -8.27 23.61 -2.84
C GLU A 101 -7.55 24.79 -3.50
N TRP A 102 -7.08 25.74 -2.69
CA TRP A 102 -6.29 26.86 -3.20
C TRP A 102 -5.00 26.42 -3.87
N THR A 103 -4.22 25.50 -3.29
CA THR A 103 -3.00 25.02 -3.95
C THR A 103 -3.31 24.38 -5.29
N ALA A 104 -4.36 23.54 -5.34
CA ALA A 104 -4.77 22.85 -6.56
C ALA A 104 -5.16 23.85 -7.65
N VAL A 105 -5.90 24.92 -7.30
CA VAL A 105 -6.30 25.96 -8.26
C VAL A 105 -5.14 26.90 -8.60
N ARG A 106 -4.27 27.23 -7.65
CA ARG A 106 -3.21 28.24 -7.83
C ARG A 106 -2.05 27.76 -8.69
N GLU A 107 -1.76 26.46 -8.67
CA GLU A 107 -0.93 25.82 -9.71
C GLU A 107 -1.53 26.05 -11.12
N THR A 108 -2.79 26.49 -11.20
CA THR A 108 -3.53 26.66 -12.44
C THR A 108 -3.76 28.06 -12.95
N SER A 109 -4.14 28.95 -12.06
CA SER A 109 -4.30 30.38 -12.39
C SER A 109 -2.96 31.09 -12.60
N GLY A 110 -1.84 30.48 -12.19
CA GLY A 110 -0.51 31.11 -12.19
C GLY A 110 -0.34 32.23 -11.15
N SER A 111 -1.42 32.67 -10.50
CA SER A 111 -1.43 33.73 -9.48
C SER A 111 -2.34 33.37 -8.30
N SER A 112 -1.95 33.83 -7.10
CA SER A 112 -2.73 33.65 -5.87
C SER A 112 -4.13 34.26 -5.98
N GLN A 113 -4.23 35.46 -6.56
CA GLN A 113 -5.50 36.17 -6.73
C GLN A 113 -6.42 35.49 -7.74
N GLY A 114 -5.88 35.05 -8.88
CA GLY A 114 -6.66 34.29 -9.86
C GLY A 114 -7.22 33.00 -9.26
N ALA A 115 -6.50 32.37 -8.32
CA ALA A 115 -6.98 31.18 -7.65
C ALA A 115 -8.15 31.46 -6.70
N LEU A 116 -8.11 32.60 -5.99
CA LEU A 116 -9.21 33.01 -5.12
C LEU A 116 -10.47 33.34 -5.91
N VAL A 117 -10.34 34.05 -7.03
CA VAL A 117 -11.47 34.37 -7.92
C VAL A 117 -12.13 33.10 -8.45
N VAL A 118 -11.31 32.14 -8.88
CA VAL A 118 -11.77 30.83 -9.31
C VAL A 118 -12.52 30.10 -8.18
N LEU A 119 -11.96 30.06 -6.97
CA LEU A 119 -12.63 29.41 -5.83
C LEU A 119 -13.95 30.08 -5.45
N GLU A 120 -14.10 31.39 -5.68
CA GLU A 120 -15.36 32.11 -5.50
C GLU A 120 -16.41 31.74 -6.55
N GLN A 121 -16.00 31.43 -7.77
CA GLN A 121 -16.93 30.99 -8.83
C GLN A 121 -17.46 29.58 -8.60
N LEU A 122 -16.77 28.78 -7.78
CA LEU A 122 -17.15 27.44 -7.35
C LEU A 122 -18.06 27.54 -6.11
N ASP A 123 -19.28 28.05 -6.34
CA ASP A 123 -20.24 28.45 -5.30
C ASP A 123 -20.60 27.25 -4.39
N GLU A 124 -20.70 26.04 -4.96
CA GLU A 124 -21.08 24.86 -4.21
C GLU A 124 -19.91 24.11 -3.56
N ARG A 125 -20.09 23.72 -2.30
CA ARG A 125 -19.12 22.90 -1.54
C ARG A 125 -18.81 21.55 -2.23
N HIS A 126 -19.76 21.05 -3.03
CA HIS A 126 -19.57 19.86 -3.84
C HIS A 126 -18.58 20.10 -4.98
N GLU A 127 -18.76 21.17 -5.75
CA GLU A 127 -17.85 21.60 -6.82
C GLU A 127 -16.43 21.81 -6.30
N ARG A 128 -16.27 22.48 -5.16
CA ARG A 128 -14.97 22.65 -4.47
C ARG A 128 -14.33 21.32 -4.04
N THR A 129 -15.14 20.30 -3.72
CA THR A 129 -14.65 18.95 -3.41
C THR A 129 -14.21 18.20 -4.67
N LEU A 130 -14.87 18.42 -5.81
CA LEU A 130 -14.48 17.87 -7.11
C LEU A 130 -13.13 18.43 -7.58
N VAL A 131 -12.85 19.71 -7.31
CA VAL A 131 -11.57 20.38 -7.63
C VAL A 131 -10.34 19.65 -7.08
N ARG A 132 -10.47 19.01 -5.91
CA ARG A 132 -9.32 18.38 -5.22
C ARG A 132 -8.64 17.25 -6.02
N TRP A 133 -9.40 16.48 -6.79
CA TRP A 133 -8.87 15.29 -7.48
C TRP A 133 -9.21 15.24 -8.96
N ARG A 134 -10.37 15.79 -9.36
CA ARG A 134 -10.86 15.70 -10.74
C ARG A 134 -10.31 16.84 -11.60
N TYR A 135 -10.21 18.04 -11.05
CA TYR A 135 -9.76 19.22 -11.80
C TYR A 135 -8.26 19.17 -12.15
N ALA A 136 -7.38 18.83 -11.21
CA ALA A 136 -5.94 18.71 -11.51
C ALA A 136 -5.66 17.67 -12.62
N LEU A 137 -6.46 16.59 -12.63
CA LEU A 137 -6.41 15.52 -13.60
C LEU A 137 -6.88 15.96 -15.00
N VAL A 138 -7.99 16.71 -15.07
CA VAL A 138 -8.56 17.21 -16.33
C VAL A 138 -7.76 18.37 -16.91
N ARG A 139 -7.30 19.31 -16.08
CA ARG A 139 -6.51 20.45 -16.55
C ARG A 139 -5.20 20.02 -17.19
N ALA A 140 -4.56 18.97 -16.68
CA ALA A 140 -3.35 18.46 -17.30
C ALA A 140 -3.55 18.18 -18.81
N ALA A 141 -4.79 17.93 -19.24
CA ALA A 141 -5.20 17.77 -20.63
C ALA A 141 -5.56 19.08 -21.35
N THR A 142 -6.27 20.02 -20.69
CA THR A 142 -6.83 21.22 -21.37
C THR A 142 -5.91 22.44 -21.35
N GLY A 143 -5.07 22.61 -20.32
CA GLY A 143 -4.15 23.75 -20.20
C GLY A 143 -4.75 25.01 -19.56
N SER A 144 -6.06 25.28 -19.70
CA SER A 144 -6.74 26.40 -19.02
C SER A 144 -7.78 25.96 -17.97
N TYR A 145 -8.13 26.89 -17.06
CA TYR A 145 -9.16 26.65 -16.04
C TYR A 145 -10.55 26.54 -16.66
N GLN A 146 -10.92 27.46 -17.54
CA GLN A 146 -12.26 27.50 -18.13
C GLN A 146 -12.55 26.24 -18.95
N GLU A 147 -11.62 25.83 -19.82
CA GLU A 147 -11.77 24.60 -20.60
C GLU A 147 -11.89 23.35 -19.71
N ALA A 148 -11.20 23.32 -18.56
CA ALA A 148 -11.33 22.22 -17.61
C ALA A 148 -12.71 22.21 -16.91
N ILE A 149 -13.31 23.37 -16.66
CA ILE A 149 -14.68 23.46 -16.13
C ILE A 149 -15.70 23.03 -17.18
N ASP A 150 -15.57 23.53 -18.40
CA ASP A 150 -16.46 23.17 -19.51
C ASP A 150 -16.40 21.65 -19.76
N LEU A 151 -15.20 21.08 -19.79
CA LEU A 151 -15.00 19.64 -19.93
C LEU A 151 -15.53 18.84 -18.73
N LEU A 152 -15.43 19.35 -17.50
CA LEU A 152 -16.04 18.68 -16.34
C LEU A 152 -17.57 18.64 -16.45
N ALA A 153 -18.20 19.69 -16.97
CA ALA A 153 -19.63 19.72 -17.22
C ALA A 153 -20.03 18.74 -18.35
N GLU A 154 -19.24 18.65 -19.42
CA GLU A 154 -19.44 17.66 -20.48
C GLU A 154 -19.32 16.22 -19.94
N LEU A 155 -18.30 15.94 -19.12
CA LEU A 155 -18.12 14.63 -18.49
C LEU A 155 -19.30 14.28 -17.56
N ASP A 156 -19.84 15.25 -16.82
CA ASP A 156 -21.03 15.04 -15.98
C ASP A 156 -22.27 14.73 -16.82
N ALA A 157 -22.47 15.45 -17.93
CA ALA A 157 -23.54 15.16 -18.89
C ALA A 157 -23.42 13.77 -19.55
N LEU A 158 -22.18 13.26 -19.69
CA LEU A 158 -21.91 11.90 -20.15
C LEU A 158 -22.00 10.83 -19.04
N ASP A 159 -22.20 11.22 -17.78
CA ASP A 159 -22.06 10.36 -16.59
C ASP A 159 -20.68 9.66 -16.51
N VAL A 160 -19.63 10.38 -16.93
CA VAL A 160 -18.25 9.89 -16.94
C VAL A 160 -17.48 10.45 -15.77
N ARG A 161 -16.92 9.55 -14.95
CA ARG A 161 -15.99 9.96 -13.89
C ARG A 161 -14.71 10.53 -14.50
N PRO A 162 -14.17 11.66 -14.02
CA PRO A 162 -12.95 12.26 -14.58
C PRO A 162 -11.71 11.35 -14.55
N THR A 163 -11.67 10.34 -13.67
CA THR A 163 -10.63 9.31 -13.71
C THR A 163 -10.63 8.54 -15.03
N TYR A 164 -11.79 8.22 -15.60
CA TYR A 164 -11.89 7.53 -16.89
C TYR A 164 -11.49 8.45 -18.04
N PHE A 165 -11.87 9.73 -17.99
CA PHE A 165 -11.36 10.74 -18.91
C PHE A 165 -9.83 10.78 -18.91
N THR A 166 -9.19 10.86 -17.76
CA THR A 166 -7.71 10.90 -17.76
C THR A 166 -7.05 9.63 -18.28
N LYS A 167 -7.71 8.47 -18.12
CA LYS A 167 -7.22 7.22 -18.73
C LYS A 167 -7.41 7.26 -20.25
N ALA A 168 -8.54 7.73 -20.76
CA ALA A 168 -8.78 7.94 -22.19
C ALA A 168 -7.75 8.92 -22.78
N TRP A 169 -7.62 10.10 -22.17
CA TRP A 169 -6.69 11.15 -22.58
C TRP A 169 -5.24 10.67 -22.61
N ARG A 170 -4.78 9.90 -21.62
CA ARG A 170 -3.43 9.31 -21.66
C ARG A 170 -3.23 8.32 -22.80
N GLN A 171 -4.29 7.69 -23.29
CA GLN A 171 -4.23 6.74 -24.41
C GLN A 171 -4.27 7.44 -25.77
N CYS A 172 -5.11 8.48 -25.90
CA CYS A 172 -5.32 9.20 -27.15
C CYS A 172 -4.29 10.34 -27.35
N GLY A 173 -3.89 11.01 -26.27
CA GLY A 173 -2.98 12.17 -26.29
C GLY A 173 -3.69 13.51 -26.55
N ALA A 174 -4.96 13.51 -26.93
CA ALA A 174 -5.78 14.70 -27.17
C ALA A 174 -7.12 14.63 -26.42
N VAL A 175 -7.66 15.80 -26.04
CA VAL A 175 -8.94 15.92 -25.31
C VAL A 175 -10.10 15.44 -26.18
N ASP A 176 -10.21 15.95 -27.41
CA ASP A 176 -11.32 15.64 -28.32
C ASP A 176 -11.38 14.14 -28.68
N GLU A 177 -10.22 13.51 -28.89
CA GLU A 177 -10.13 12.08 -29.14
C GLU A 177 -10.54 11.25 -27.91
N ALA A 178 -10.19 11.72 -26.71
CA ALA A 178 -10.59 11.07 -25.47
C ALA A 178 -12.09 11.15 -25.24
N MET A 179 -12.71 12.30 -25.53
CA MET A 179 -14.16 12.49 -25.45
C MET A 179 -14.88 11.63 -26.48
N THR A 180 -14.42 11.65 -27.73
CA THR A 180 -14.95 10.79 -28.80
C THR A 180 -14.91 9.30 -28.41
N LEU A 181 -13.80 8.86 -27.81
CA LEU A 181 -13.67 7.49 -27.29
C LEU A 181 -14.69 7.18 -26.20
N LEU A 182 -14.85 8.08 -25.21
CA LEU A 182 -15.78 7.87 -24.09
C LEU A 182 -17.23 7.83 -24.56
N GLU A 183 -17.62 8.72 -25.47
CA GLU A 183 -18.93 8.73 -26.10
C GLU A 183 -19.20 7.42 -26.84
N ALA A 184 -18.26 6.98 -27.69
CA ALA A 184 -18.39 5.73 -28.43
C ALA A 184 -18.52 4.51 -27.51
N LEU A 185 -17.78 4.46 -26.40
CA LEU A 185 -17.90 3.40 -25.39
C LEU A 185 -19.27 3.43 -24.70
N ARG A 186 -19.76 4.63 -24.34
CA ARG A 186 -21.06 4.83 -23.72
C ARG A 186 -22.21 4.43 -24.64
N GLU A 187 -22.18 4.84 -25.90
CA GLU A 187 -23.19 4.49 -26.92
C GLU A 187 -23.30 2.98 -27.12
N ARG A 188 -22.19 2.26 -26.97
CA ARG A 188 -22.13 0.79 -27.01
C ARG A 188 -22.50 0.13 -25.68
N GLY A 189 -22.81 0.89 -24.64
CA GLY A 189 -23.13 0.36 -23.31
C GLY A 189 -21.95 -0.34 -22.63
N VAL A 190 -20.71 0.03 -22.99
CA VAL A 190 -19.49 -0.58 -22.43
C VAL A 190 -19.24 -0.03 -21.03
N ASP A 191 -19.03 -0.92 -20.05
CA ASP A 191 -18.57 -0.51 -18.72
C ASP A 191 -17.13 0.05 -18.79
N LEU A 192 -16.97 1.33 -18.44
CA LEU A 192 -15.69 2.01 -18.51
C LEU A 192 -14.67 1.43 -17.53
N ALA A 193 -15.09 0.95 -16.36
CA ALA A 193 -14.17 0.37 -15.38
C ALA A 193 -13.54 -0.91 -15.94
N GLU A 194 -14.35 -1.76 -16.53
CA GLU A 194 -13.98 -3.01 -17.18
C GLU A 194 -13.08 -2.77 -18.41
N TYR A 195 -13.49 -1.85 -19.29
CA TYR A 195 -12.70 -1.46 -20.46
C TYR A 195 -11.28 -1.02 -20.07
N PHE A 196 -11.15 -0.09 -19.11
CA PHE A 196 -9.82 0.40 -18.73
C PHE A 196 -8.98 -0.66 -18.02
N ARG A 197 -9.59 -1.62 -17.29
CA ARG A 197 -8.84 -2.73 -16.70
C ARG A 197 -8.28 -3.68 -17.77
N LEU A 198 -9.02 -3.93 -18.87
CA LEU A 198 -8.48 -4.67 -20.02
C LEU A 198 -7.30 -3.95 -20.67
N ARG A 199 -7.42 -2.63 -20.85
CA ARG A 199 -6.33 -1.82 -21.39
C ARG A 199 -5.08 -1.87 -20.50
N GLU A 200 -5.25 -1.93 -19.18
CA GLU A 200 -4.15 -2.04 -18.21
C GLU A 200 -3.39 -3.37 -18.28
N VAL A 201 -4.05 -4.47 -18.69
CA VAL A 201 -3.39 -5.77 -18.94
C VAL A 201 -2.89 -5.92 -20.38
N GLY A 202 -2.90 -4.83 -21.15
CA GLY A 202 -2.24 -4.71 -22.45
C GLY A 202 -3.10 -5.03 -23.68
N ASP A 203 -4.41 -5.26 -23.52
CA ASP A 203 -5.29 -5.52 -24.67
C ASP A 203 -5.49 -4.24 -25.51
N PRO A 204 -5.31 -4.25 -26.85
CA PRO A 204 -5.49 -3.07 -27.71
C PRO A 204 -6.95 -2.59 -27.76
N HIS A 205 -7.21 -1.33 -28.14
CA HIS A 205 -8.56 -0.72 -28.09
C HIS A 205 -9.64 -1.56 -28.81
N ASP A 206 -9.44 -1.82 -30.11
CA ASP A 206 -10.41 -2.57 -30.93
C ASP A 206 -10.65 -3.99 -30.41
N GLU A 207 -9.65 -4.56 -29.77
CA GLU A 207 -9.73 -5.90 -29.18
C GLU A 207 -10.42 -5.89 -27.83
N ALA A 208 -10.19 -4.88 -27.00
CA ALA A 208 -10.78 -4.75 -25.67
C ALA A 208 -12.30 -4.66 -25.75
N VAL A 209 -12.85 -3.88 -26.69
CA VAL A 209 -14.31 -3.76 -26.81
C VAL A 209 -14.94 -5.07 -27.31
N LYS A 210 -14.37 -5.68 -28.35
CA LYS A 210 -14.81 -7.01 -28.85
C LYS A 210 -14.68 -8.08 -27.78
N LEU A 211 -13.66 -7.99 -26.93
CA LEU A 211 -13.44 -8.93 -25.84
C LEU A 211 -14.51 -8.79 -24.77
N LEU A 212 -14.91 -7.58 -24.38
CA LEU A 212 -16.03 -7.39 -23.43
C LEU A 212 -17.34 -7.99 -23.97
N GLU A 213 -17.63 -7.78 -25.26
CA GLU A 213 -18.77 -8.41 -25.93
C GLU A 213 -18.65 -9.94 -25.86
N THR A 214 -17.48 -10.48 -26.20
CA THR A 214 -17.21 -11.94 -26.14
C THR A 214 -17.39 -12.49 -24.73
N LEU A 215 -16.86 -11.81 -23.71
CA LEU A 215 -16.95 -12.23 -22.31
C LEU A 215 -18.42 -12.24 -21.87
N SER A 216 -19.18 -11.18 -22.18
CA SER A 216 -20.61 -11.09 -21.88
C SER A 216 -21.44 -12.17 -22.58
N GLU A 217 -21.23 -12.39 -23.88
CA GLU A 217 -21.91 -13.43 -24.67
C GLU A 217 -21.68 -14.84 -24.11
N HIS A 218 -20.46 -15.11 -23.63
CA HIS A 218 -20.11 -16.38 -23.01
C HIS A 218 -20.38 -16.38 -21.50
N GLY A 219 -20.94 -15.30 -20.95
CA GLY A 219 -21.19 -15.10 -19.51
C GLY A 219 -19.94 -15.23 -18.64
N ILE A 220 -18.75 -15.01 -19.18
CA ILE A 220 -17.46 -15.09 -18.47
C ILE A 220 -17.28 -13.83 -17.61
N ASP A 221 -16.97 -14.02 -16.32
CA ASP A 221 -16.68 -12.91 -15.42
C ASP A 221 -15.35 -12.24 -15.82
N ILE A 222 -15.35 -10.92 -15.93
CA ILE A 222 -14.15 -10.18 -16.34
C ILE A 222 -13.03 -10.25 -15.29
N ASN A 223 -13.35 -10.36 -14.00
CA ASN A 223 -12.33 -10.49 -12.96
C ASN A 223 -11.59 -11.81 -13.09
N ASP A 224 -12.31 -12.89 -13.42
CA ASP A 224 -11.71 -14.18 -13.71
C ASP A 224 -10.75 -14.07 -14.92
N TYR A 225 -11.20 -13.44 -16.01
CA TYR A 225 -10.33 -13.19 -17.17
C TYR A 225 -9.08 -12.38 -16.81
N LEU A 226 -9.25 -11.24 -16.15
CA LEU A 226 -8.16 -10.36 -15.76
C LEU A 226 -7.19 -11.03 -14.78
N TRP A 227 -7.69 -11.90 -13.92
CA TRP A 227 -6.86 -12.66 -13.01
C TRP A 227 -5.98 -13.66 -13.76
N LEU A 228 -6.52 -14.40 -14.74
CA LEU A 228 -5.75 -15.29 -15.60
C LEU A 228 -4.66 -14.53 -16.38
N ARG A 229 -5.00 -13.35 -16.91
CA ARG A 229 -4.01 -12.47 -17.56
C ARG A 229 -2.90 -12.04 -16.61
N THR A 230 -3.23 -11.74 -15.35
CA THR A 230 -2.27 -11.29 -14.33
C THR A 230 -1.30 -12.40 -13.92
N ILE A 231 -1.73 -13.66 -13.91
CA ILE A 231 -0.85 -14.81 -13.63
C ILE A 231 -0.06 -15.29 -14.85
N GLY A 232 -0.17 -14.58 -15.98
CA GLY A 232 0.70 -14.72 -17.14
C GLY A 232 0.11 -15.50 -18.32
N ASP A 233 -1.17 -15.87 -18.28
CA ASP A 233 -1.80 -16.51 -19.43
C ASP A 233 -1.97 -15.52 -20.57
N SER A 234 -1.74 -15.96 -21.80
CA SER A 234 -2.06 -15.15 -22.99
C SER A 234 -3.56 -14.91 -23.11
N ARG A 235 -3.99 -13.92 -23.93
CA ARG A 235 -5.43 -13.69 -24.17
C ARG A 235 -6.16 -14.94 -24.67
N ALA A 236 -5.59 -15.63 -25.66
CA ALA A 236 -6.18 -16.84 -26.23
C ALA A 236 -6.23 -17.98 -25.20
N GLU A 237 -5.16 -18.15 -24.44
CA GLU A 237 -5.08 -19.15 -23.37
C GLU A 237 -6.10 -18.88 -22.27
N ALA A 238 -6.22 -17.64 -21.79
CA ALA A 238 -7.18 -17.27 -20.74
C ALA A 238 -8.63 -17.58 -21.16
N LEU A 239 -9.01 -17.25 -22.41
CA LEU A 239 -10.36 -17.54 -22.91
C LEU A 239 -10.64 -19.05 -23.00
N GLU A 240 -9.71 -19.83 -23.53
CA GLU A 240 -9.86 -21.28 -23.64
C GLU A 240 -9.90 -21.95 -22.25
N VAL A 241 -9.02 -21.53 -21.34
CA VAL A 241 -9.01 -22.01 -19.96
C VAL A 241 -10.34 -21.70 -19.27
N LEU A 242 -10.89 -20.49 -19.39
CA LEU A 242 -12.17 -20.16 -18.74
C LEU A 242 -13.34 -21.01 -19.25
N LYS A 243 -13.39 -21.28 -20.55
CA LYS A 243 -14.38 -22.21 -21.14
C LYS A 243 -14.21 -23.61 -20.56
N GLU A 244 -12.97 -24.09 -20.48
CA GLU A 244 -12.64 -25.42 -19.97
C GLU A 244 -12.95 -25.56 -18.47
N LEU A 245 -12.57 -24.58 -17.66
CA LEU A 245 -12.86 -24.52 -16.23
C LEU A 245 -14.37 -24.56 -15.98
N ARG A 246 -15.14 -23.76 -16.72
CA ARG A 246 -16.60 -23.80 -16.65
C ARG A 246 -17.17 -25.16 -17.03
N GLY A 247 -16.72 -25.73 -18.15
CA GLY A 247 -17.18 -27.04 -18.62
C GLY A 247 -16.90 -28.17 -17.62
N ARG A 248 -15.88 -28.00 -16.78
CA ARG A 248 -15.46 -28.96 -15.74
C ARG A 248 -15.96 -28.61 -14.33
N GLY A 249 -16.63 -27.48 -14.15
CA GLY A 249 -17.05 -26.97 -12.84
C GLY A 249 -15.89 -26.66 -11.90
N ILE A 250 -14.73 -26.26 -12.44
CA ILE A 250 -13.54 -25.91 -11.65
C ILE A 250 -13.55 -24.41 -11.37
N ALA A 251 -13.27 -24.01 -10.14
CA ALA A 251 -13.15 -22.59 -9.77
C ALA A 251 -11.88 -21.97 -10.38
N VAL A 252 -11.99 -20.72 -10.86
CA VAL A 252 -10.84 -19.98 -11.43
C VAL A 252 -9.74 -19.78 -10.39
N ALA A 253 -10.11 -19.59 -9.12
CA ALA A 253 -9.16 -19.50 -8.02
C ALA A 253 -8.29 -20.76 -7.88
N ASP A 254 -8.90 -21.93 -7.98
CA ASP A 254 -8.21 -23.20 -7.86
C ASP A 254 -7.19 -23.39 -9.00
N TYR A 255 -7.60 -23.07 -10.23
CA TYR A 255 -6.69 -23.05 -11.37
C TYR A 255 -5.54 -22.06 -11.16
N ALA A 256 -5.84 -20.82 -10.74
CA ALA A 256 -4.84 -19.79 -10.55
C ALA A 256 -3.78 -20.19 -9.51
N PHE A 257 -4.18 -20.84 -8.41
CA PHE A 257 -3.25 -21.36 -7.40
C PHE A 257 -2.28 -22.39 -7.98
N VAL A 258 -2.78 -23.35 -8.75
CA VAL A 258 -1.94 -24.36 -9.39
C VAL A 258 -1.04 -23.72 -10.46
N ARG A 259 -1.58 -22.78 -11.24
CA ARG A 259 -0.86 -22.09 -12.32
C ARG A 259 0.30 -21.23 -11.81
N MET A 260 0.09 -20.46 -10.74
CA MET A 260 1.12 -19.64 -10.08
C MET A 260 2.30 -20.47 -9.55
N ALA A 261 2.12 -21.79 -9.37
CA ALA A 261 3.21 -22.71 -9.03
C ALA A 261 4.25 -22.90 -10.15
N GLY A 262 4.04 -22.28 -11.31
CA GLY A 262 4.96 -22.22 -12.45
C GLY A 262 4.70 -23.27 -13.53
N ASP A 263 3.53 -23.89 -13.53
CA ASP A 263 3.15 -24.94 -14.47
C ASP A 263 2.40 -24.35 -15.68
N SER A 264 2.42 -24.98 -16.86
CA SER A 264 1.61 -24.53 -18.01
C SER A 264 0.12 -24.75 -17.76
N SER A 265 -0.78 -24.09 -18.52
CA SER A 265 -2.23 -24.31 -18.41
C SER A 265 -2.63 -25.77 -18.48
N ALA A 266 -2.14 -26.50 -19.49
CA ALA A 266 -2.42 -27.93 -19.64
C ALA A 266 -1.97 -28.74 -18.42
N LYS A 267 -0.80 -28.41 -17.86
CA LYS A 267 -0.30 -29.08 -16.66
C LYS A 267 -1.10 -28.71 -15.42
N ALA A 268 -1.52 -27.46 -15.28
CA ALA A 268 -2.34 -27.00 -14.17
C ALA A 268 -3.71 -27.69 -14.17
N LEU A 269 -4.35 -27.79 -15.34
CA LEU A 269 -5.60 -28.53 -15.52
C LEU A 269 -5.46 -30.02 -15.21
N GLY A 270 -4.39 -30.66 -15.70
CA GLY A 270 -4.12 -32.07 -15.38
C GLY A 270 -3.84 -32.31 -13.88
N ILE A 271 -3.21 -31.35 -13.21
CA ILE A 271 -3.07 -31.39 -11.74
C ILE A 271 -4.45 -31.28 -11.09
N LEU A 272 -5.31 -30.33 -11.48
CA LEU A 272 -6.65 -30.20 -10.90
C LEU A 272 -7.50 -31.47 -11.08
N GLU A 273 -7.43 -32.11 -12.25
CA GLU A 273 -8.08 -33.41 -12.48
C GLU A 273 -7.56 -34.49 -11.53
N MET A 274 -6.24 -34.61 -11.42
CA MET A 274 -5.62 -35.60 -10.51
C MET A 274 -5.96 -35.31 -9.04
N LEU A 275 -6.04 -34.04 -8.62
CA LEU A 275 -6.46 -33.67 -7.27
C LEU A 275 -7.90 -34.10 -7.01
N ARG A 276 -8.80 -33.86 -7.98
CA ARG A 276 -10.20 -34.29 -7.90
C ARG A 276 -10.32 -35.82 -7.83
N GLU A 277 -9.60 -36.56 -8.67
CA GLU A 277 -9.62 -38.04 -8.67
C GLU A 277 -9.11 -38.66 -7.36
N ARG A 278 -8.18 -37.98 -6.68
CA ARG A 278 -7.59 -38.45 -5.42
C ARG A 278 -8.25 -37.89 -4.18
N GLU A 279 -9.33 -37.12 -4.36
CA GLU A 279 -10.04 -36.42 -3.29
C GLU A 279 -9.07 -35.57 -2.44
N ILE A 280 -8.25 -34.78 -3.11
CA ILE A 280 -7.30 -33.85 -2.51
C ILE A 280 -7.83 -32.44 -2.74
N SER A 281 -7.92 -31.63 -1.67
CA SER A 281 -8.33 -30.24 -1.81
C SER A 281 -7.22 -29.39 -2.45
N VAL A 282 -7.60 -28.34 -3.19
CA VAL A 282 -6.62 -27.40 -3.75
C VAL A 282 -5.90 -26.62 -2.65
N GLY A 283 -6.59 -26.36 -1.52
CA GLY A 283 -5.97 -25.78 -0.32
C GLY A 283 -4.81 -26.64 0.21
N ASP A 284 -5.01 -27.95 0.33
CA ASP A 284 -4.00 -28.91 0.75
C ASP A 284 -2.81 -28.96 -0.23
N TYR A 285 -3.11 -29.01 -1.53
CA TYR A 285 -2.08 -28.95 -2.56
C TYR A 285 -1.24 -27.68 -2.46
N SER A 286 -1.90 -26.52 -2.34
CA SER A 286 -1.26 -25.21 -2.22
C SER A 286 -0.41 -25.10 -0.96
N ALA A 287 -0.89 -25.60 0.18
CA ALA A 287 -0.17 -25.60 1.44
C ALA A 287 1.14 -26.40 1.35
N VAL A 288 1.08 -27.61 0.81
CA VAL A 288 2.28 -28.44 0.57
C VAL A 288 3.19 -27.81 -0.49
N ARG A 289 2.63 -27.30 -1.59
CA ARG A 289 3.40 -26.67 -2.67
C ARG A 289 4.19 -25.47 -2.17
N GLY A 290 3.62 -24.65 -1.28
CA GLY A 290 4.26 -23.46 -0.70
C GLY A 290 5.53 -23.75 0.10
N VAL A 291 5.68 -24.96 0.63
CA VAL A 291 6.88 -25.40 1.38
C VAL A 291 7.73 -26.42 0.60
N SER A 292 7.31 -26.74 -0.62
CA SER A 292 7.98 -27.67 -1.52
C SER A 292 8.86 -26.95 -2.52
N ASN A 293 9.99 -27.54 -2.88
CA ASN A 293 10.81 -27.03 -3.97
C ASN A 293 10.08 -27.28 -5.30
N ARG A 294 10.29 -26.43 -6.31
CA ARG A 294 9.60 -26.50 -7.62
C ARG A 294 9.58 -27.88 -8.28
N ARG A 295 10.56 -28.73 -7.99
CA ARG A 295 10.74 -30.09 -8.54
C ARG A 295 9.99 -31.21 -7.80
N GLN A 296 9.36 -30.93 -6.65
CA GLN A 296 8.72 -31.98 -5.86
C GLN A 296 7.35 -32.38 -6.44
N ASN A 297 7.11 -33.69 -6.49
CA ASN A 297 5.83 -34.29 -6.82
C ASN A 297 4.88 -34.14 -5.61
N VAL A 298 4.22 -32.98 -5.50
CA VAL A 298 3.27 -32.67 -4.42
C VAL A 298 2.19 -33.76 -4.23
N PRO A 299 1.60 -34.33 -5.30
CA PRO A 299 0.67 -35.46 -5.17
C PRO A 299 1.24 -36.66 -4.41
N GLY A 300 2.49 -37.06 -4.71
CA GLY A 300 3.15 -38.15 -4.02
C GLY A 300 3.48 -37.81 -2.55
N VAL A 301 3.72 -36.54 -2.25
CA VAL A 301 3.86 -36.06 -0.87
C VAL A 301 2.55 -36.25 -0.12
N LEU A 302 1.43 -35.78 -0.68
CA LEU A 302 0.11 -35.86 -0.03
C LEU A 302 -0.33 -37.30 0.22
N GLU A 303 -0.09 -38.21 -0.73
CA GLU A 303 -0.33 -39.64 -0.54
C GLU A 303 0.51 -40.22 0.59
N THR A 304 1.77 -39.79 0.70
CA THR A 304 2.67 -40.20 1.78
C THR A 304 2.14 -39.70 3.12
N LEU A 305 1.75 -38.43 3.23
CA LEU A 305 1.19 -37.86 4.46
C LEU A 305 -0.07 -38.62 4.90
N ARG A 306 -0.99 -38.88 3.97
CA ARG A 306 -2.20 -39.67 4.21
C ARG A 306 -1.86 -41.09 4.69
N LYS A 307 -0.91 -41.77 4.03
CA LYS A 307 -0.46 -43.12 4.39
C LYS A 307 0.10 -43.21 5.82
N TYR A 308 0.84 -42.19 6.26
CA TYR A 308 1.45 -42.16 7.58
C TYR A 308 0.59 -41.47 8.65
N GLY A 309 -0.62 -41.05 8.31
CA GLY A 309 -1.52 -40.33 9.22
C GLY A 309 -0.95 -38.98 9.69
N ILE A 310 -0.14 -38.33 8.85
CA ILE A 310 0.48 -37.04 9.14
C ILE A 310 -0.45 -35.93 8.65
N SER A 311 -0.78 -34.96 9.51
CA SER A 311 -1.58 -33.83 9.10
C SER A 311 -0.79 -32.89 8.17
N ILE A 312 -1.47 -32.28 7.20
CA ILE A 312 -0.84 -31.35 6.25
C ILE A 312 -0.32 -30.11 6.99
N GLY A 313 -1.05 -29.64 8.00
CA GLY A 313 -0.62 -28.54 8.87
C GLY A 313 0.70 -28.84 9.56
N ASP A 314 0.83 -30.00 10.20
CA ASP A 314 2.07 -30.42 10.86
C ASP A 314 3.23 -30.52 9.86
N PHE A 315 2.96 -31.10 8.69
CA PHE A 315 3.96 -31.19 7.64
C PHE A 315 4.43 -29.81 7.16
N VAL A 316 3.52 -28.89 6.89
CA VAL A 316 3.84 -27.52 6.44
C VAL A 316 4.67 -26.78 7.49
N VAL A 317 4.31 -26.90 8.78
CA VAL A 317 5.05 -26.29 9.88
C VAL A 317 6.48 -26.83 9.95
N VAL A 318 6.65 -28.15 9.96
CA VAL A 318 7.98 -28.78 10.05
C VAL A 318 8.78 -28.51 8.78
N ARG A 319 8.18 -28.64 7.61
CA ARG A 319 8.84 -28.43 6.32
C ARG A 319 9.34 -27.00 6.18
N GLY A 320 8.60 -26.01 6.69
CA GLY A 320 9.00 -24.61 6.70
C GLY A 320 10.26 -24.31 7.54
N VAL A 321 10.70 -25.25 8.38
CA VAL A 321 11.91 -25.13 9.20
C VAL A 321 12.95 -26.22 8.92
N THR A 322 12.76 -27.08 7.91
CA THR A 322 13.74 -28.10 7.52
C THR A 322 14.32 -27.81 6.14
N GLY A 323 15.45 -28.43 5.80
CA GLY A 323 16.07 -28.27 4.50
C GLY A 323 15.41 -29.10 3.41
N SER A 324 14.86 -30.27 3.76
CA SER A 324 14.32 -31.22 2.78
C SER A 324 13.02 -31.92 3.18
N TYR A 325 12.35 -32.51 2.19
CA TYR A 325 11.16 -33.35 2.39
C TYR A 325 11.44 -34.57 3.28
N ARG A 326 12.54 -35.29 3.01
CA ARG A 326 12.92 -36.49 3.80
C ARG A 326 13.22 -36.14 5.25
N GLU A 327 13.90 -35.01 5.46
CA GLU A 327 14.15 -34.49 6.79
C GLU A 327 12.85 -34.12 7.51
N ALA A 328 11.90 -33.46 6.84
CA ALA A 328 10.60 -33.15 7.44
C ALA A 328 9.86 -34.41 7.89
N LEU A 329 9.83 -35.47 7.07
CA LEU A 329 9.19 -36.73 7.46
C LEU A 329 9.87 -37.38 8.67
N ARG A 330 11.21 -37.44 8.69
CA ARG A 330 11.98 -37.98 9.81
C ARG A 330 11.68 -37.22 11.10
N VAL A 331 11.66 -35.89 11.03
CA VAL A 331 11.36 -35.03 12.19
C VAL A 331 9.93 -35.25 12.68
N LEU A 332 8.95 -35.37 11.77
CA LEU A 332 7.56 -35.64 12.17
C LEU A 332 7.40 -36.99 12.87
N GLU A 333 8.11 -38.02 12.40
CA GLU A 333 8.13 -39.32 13.06
C GLU A 333 8.72 -39.24 14.47
N GLU A 334 9.85 -38.55 14.63
CA GLU A 334 10.50 -38.33 15.93
C GLU A 334 9.63 -37.50 16.90
N LEU A 335 9.00 -36.43 16.41
CA LEU A 335 8.07 -35.63 17.20
C LEU A 335 6.88 -36.46 17.68
N ARG A 336 6.35 -37.34 16.82
CA ARG A 336 5.25 -38.26 17.16
C ARG A 336 5.67 -39.26 18.24
N GLU A 337 6.85 -39.86 18.11
CA GLU A 337 7.40 -40.79 19.11
C GLU A 337 7.59 -40.13 20.49
N ARG A 338 7.96 -38.85 20.50
CA ARG A 338 8.15 -38.06 21.73
C ARG A 338 6.87 -37.38 22.25
N GLY A 339 5.74 -37.51 21.54
CA GLY A 339 4.48 -36.84 21.90
C GLY A 339 4.55 -35.30 21.82
N ILE A 340 5.40 -34.75 20.95
CA ILE A 340 5.62 -33.32 20.79
C ILE A 340 4.76 -32.78 19.63
N PRO A 341 3.92 -31.75 19.83
CA PRO A 341 3.16 -31.13 18.74
C PRO A 341 4.08 -30.42 17.72
N ALA A 342 3.81 -30.59 16.42
CA ALA A 342 4.62 -29.98 15.36
C ALA A 342 4.58 -28.44 15.39
N GLU A 343 3.43 -27.85 15.73
CA GLU A 343 3.28 -26.39 15.91
C GLU A 343 4.28 -25.82 16.92
N ARG A 344 4.44 -26.52 18.04
CA ARG A 344 5.37 -26.16 19.11
C ARG A 344 6.82 -26.22 18.62
N TYR A 345 7.19 -27.31 17.95
CA TYR A 345 8.51 -27.47 17.34
C TYR A 345 8.81 -26.35 16.32
N GLY A 346 7.86 -26.07 15.42
CA GLY A 346 8.02 -25.03 14.41
C GLY A 346 8.08 -23.61 14.99
N TYR A 347 7.40 -23.35 16.11
CA TYR A 347 7.50 -22.07 16.82
C TYR A 347 8.91 -21.84 17.38
N ILE A 348 9.47 -22.85 18.05
CA ILE A 348 10.83 -22.75 18.64
C ILE A 348 11.88 -22.64 17.54
N ARG A 349 11.87 -23.53 16.54
CA ARG A 349 12.82 -23.49 15.41
C ARG A 349 12.85 -22.14 14.69
N ARG A 350 11.67 -21.55 14.40
CA ARG A 350 11.58 -20.25 13.70
C ARG A 350 12.01 -19.08 14.56
N SER A 351 11.64 -19.10 15.84
CA SER A 351 11.71 -17.90 16.68
C SER A 351 13.02 -17.78 17.46
N ALA A 352 13.69 -18.90 17.70
CA ALA A 352 14.95 -18.97 18.43
C ALA A 352 16.17 -19.22 17.52
N ASP A 353 15.95 -19.54 16.23
CA ASP A 353 17.01 -19.96 15.29
C ASP A 353 17.86 -21.13 15.83
N ASP A 354 17.25 -21.96 16.67
CA ASP A 354 17.88 -23.12 17.28
C ASP A 354 18.03 -24.23 16.25
N SER A 355 19.09 -25.03 16.31
CA SER A 355 19.20 -26.29 15.56
C SER A 355 18.09 -27.29 15.92
N HIS A 356 17.94 -28.36 15.13
CA HIS A 356 16.96 -29.41 15.42
C HIS A 356 17.14 -30.00 16.82
N ASP A 357 18.37 -30.38 17.18
CA ASP A 357 18.70 -30.97 18.48
C ASP A 357 18.46 -29.99 19.62
N GLU A 358 18.84 -28.71 19.44
CA GLU A 358 18.57 -27.67 20.43
C GLU A 358 17.08 -27.45 20.66
N ALA A 359 16.27 -27.46 19.60
CA ALA A 359 14.83 -27.32 19.72
C ALA A 359 14.20 -28.50 20.49
N LEU A 360 14.63 -29.75 20.22
CA LEU A 360 14.17 -30.93 20.96
C LEU A 360 14.52 -30.85 22.44
N VAL A 361 15.79 -30.55 22.77
CA VAL A 361 16.24 -30.38 24.17
C VAL A 361 15.44 -29.29 24.86
N THR A 362 15.21 -28.15 24.20
CA THR A 362 14.41 -27.06 24.76
C THR A 362 12.97 -27.50 25.07
N MET A 363 12.33 -28.27 24.20
CA MET A 363 10.95 -28.73 24.42
C MET A 363 10.82 -29.78 25.52
N GLU A 364 11.87 -30.57 25.74
CA GLU A 364 11.93 -31.55 26.83
C GLU A 364 12.12 -30.87 28.19
N VAL A 365 12.97 -29.84 28.23
CA VAL A 365 13.23 -29.06 29.44
C VAL A 365 12.04 -28.17 29.80
N LEU A 366 11.51 -27.44 28.82
CA LEU A 366 10.39 -26.53 29.04
C LEU A 366 9.09 -27.32 28.90
N ARG A 367 8.41 -27.67 29.99
CA ARG A 367 7.13 -28.40 29.90
C ARG A 367 5.93 -27.45 29.79
N GLY A 368 5.77 -26.80 28.64
CA GLY A 368 4.54 -26.08 28.31
C GLY A 368 4.71 -24.76 27.56
N PRO A 369 3.62 -24.24 26.95
CA PRO A 369 3.66 -23.12 26.00
C PRO A 369 4.04 -21.77 26.63
N VAL A 370 3.78 -21.58 27.93
CA VAL A 370 4.16 -20.34 28.65
C VAL A 370 5.67 -20.17 28.68
N LEU A 371 6.40 -21.28 28.90
CA LEU A 371 7.85 -21.29 28.96
C LEU A 371 8.48 -21.12 27.56
N ASP A 372 7.83 -21.61 26.51
CA ASP A 372 8.29 -21.43 25.12
C ASP A 372 8.32 -19.93 24.73
N GLY A 373 7.29 -19.18 25.12
CA GLY A 373 7.24 -17.72 24.87
C GLY A 373 8.34 -16.96 25.61
N ALA A 374 8.64 -17.35 26.85
CA ALA A 374 9.71 -16.76 27.64
C ALA A 374 11.10 -17.11 27.06
N TYR A 375 11.29 -18.35 26.62
CA TYR A 375 12.53 -18.82 25.98
C TYR A 375 12.85 -18.03 24.71
N VAL A 376 11.87 -17.86 23.84
CA VAL A 376 12.04 -17.09 22.60
C VAL A 376 12.44 -15.64 22.90
N ARG A 377 11.89 -15.03 23.96
CA ARG A 377 12.28 -13.67 24.37
C ARG A 377 13.73 -13.62 24.85
N LEU A 378 14.17 -14.60 25.65
CA LEU A 378 15.55 -14.70 26.13
C LEU A 378 16.54 -14.91 24.97
N ARG A 379 16.22 -15.78 24.02
CA ARG A 379 17.04 -15.97 22.80
C ARG A 379 17.17 -14.69 21.98
N LYS A 380 16.09 -13.90 21.85
CA LYS A 380 16.11 -12.63 21.11
C LYS A 380 16.93 -11.52 21.75
N VAL A 381 17.15 -11.56 23.08
CA VAL A 381 18.05 -10.60 23.77
C VAL A 381 19.52 -11.05 23.75
N GLY A 382 19.83 -12.13 23.05
CA GLY A 382 21.20 -12.59 22.78
C GLY A 382 21.70 -13.69 23.69
N ASP A 383 20.85 -14.30 24.52
CA ASP A 383 21.26 -15.43 25.35
C ASP A 383 21.52 -16.67 24.50
N SER A 384 22.56 -17.44 24.88
CA SER A 384 22.78 -18.76 24.29
C SER A 384 21.63 -19.71 24.69
N PRO A 385 21.33 -20.74 23.87
CA PRO A 385 20.31 -21.73 24.19
C PRO A 385 20.46 -22.33 25.60
N ALA A 386 21.70 -22.62 26.00
CA ALA A 386 21.99 -23.15 27.34
C ALA A 386 21.61 -22.17 28.46
N LYS A 387 22.00 -20.89 28.35
CA LYS A 387 21.69 -19.87 29.36
C LYS A 387 20.20 -19.58 29.45
N ALA A 388 19.53 -19.48 28.31
CA ALA A 388 18.08 -19.26 28.27
C ALA A 388 17.31 -20.43 28.90
N ARG A 389 17.78 -21.68 28.72
CA ARG A 389 17.20 -22.85 29.39
C ARG A 389 17.45 -22.85 30.89
N GLU A 390 18.68 -22.58 31.34
CA GLU A 390 19.04 -22.50 32.76
C GLU A 390 18.19 -21.46 33.50
N ALA A 391 18.07 -20.25 32.94
CA ALA A 391 17.26 -19.18 33.51
C ALA A 391 15.76 -19.54 33.64
N LEU A 392 15.22 -20.34 32.72
CA LEU A 392 13.84 -20.79 32.79
C LEU A 392 13.65 -22.01 33.69
N ALA A 393 14.65 -22.88 33.80
CA ALA A 393 14.64 -24.01 34.71
C ALA A 393 14.66 -23.56 36.18
N GLU A 394 15.27 -22.41 36.49
CA GLU A 394 15.19 -21.80 37.83
C GLU A 394 13.79 -21.22 38.14
N LEU A 395 12.98 -20.94 37.12
CA LEU A 395 11.65 -20.34 37.25
C LEU A 395 10.50 -21.36 37.24
N ALA A 396 10.75 -22.59 36.77
CA ALA A 396 9.78 -23.67 36.64
C ALA A 396 9.86 -24.63 37.84
#